data_AF-A0A523TIY2-F1
#
_entry.id   AF-A0A523TIY2-F1
#
_cell.length_a   1.000
_cell.length_b   1.000
_cell.length_c   1.000
_cell.angle_alpha   90.00
_cell.angle_beta   90.00
_cell.angle_gamma   90.00
#
_symmetry.space_group_name_H-M   'P 1'
#
loop_
_entity.id
_entity.type
_entity.pdbx_description
1 polymer ?
#
loop_
_entity_poly.entity_id
_entity_poly.type
_entity_poly.pdbx_seq_one_letter_code
_entity_poly.pdbx_strand_id
1 'polypeptide(L)'
;MIMIQELLLVNITKNCFSTYSSRLLFTLISKSDFCTRNELADWTGFSSITISRYLQEFGKTSLIENAPGIVYLSEFGKKVFDSLGNLFQNEIEIANNINYDH
;
A
#
# COMPACT_ATOMS: atom_id res chain seq x y z
N MET A 1 -8.68 9.82 23.96
CA MET A 1 -7.77 10.08 22.81
C MET A 1 -7.94 9.05 21.68
N ILE A 2 -9.13 8.43 21.53
CA ILE A 2 -9.39 7.34 20.56
C ILE A 2 -10.00 7.90 19.25
N MET A 3 -10.84 8.93 19.36
CA MET A 3 -11.61 9.50 18.25
C MET A 3 -10.74 10.06 17.10
N ILE A 4 -9.55 10.61 17.40
CA ILE A 4 -8.66 11.20 16.38
C ILE A 4 -8.02 10.11 15.50
N GLN A 5 -7.63 8.97 16.08
CA GLN A 5 -7.03 7.87 15.33
C GLN A 5 -8.05 7.20 14.41
N GLU A 6 -9.28 7.00 14.89
CA GLU A 6 -10.36 6.43 14.08
C GLU A 6 -10.77 7.36 12.93
N LEU A 7 -10.89 8.67 13.17
CA LEU A 7 -11.14 9.67 12.12
C LEU A 7 -10.04 9.71 11.06
N LEU A 8 -8.77 9.64 11.50
CA LEU A 8 -7.63 9.59 10.59
C LEU A 8 -7.67 8.33 9.72
N LEU A 9 -7.95 7.17 10.32
CA LEU A 9 -8.05 5.90 9.62
C LEU A 9 -9.20 5.92 8.60
N VAL A 10 -10.37 6.45 8.97
CA VAL A 10 -11.50 6.61 8.05
C VAL A 10 -11.14 7.50 6.87
N ASN A 11 -10.44 8.61 7.11
CA ASN A 11 -10.02 9.51 6.06
C ASN A 11 -9.00 8.87 5.11
N ILE A 12 -8.03 8.12 5.67
CA ILE A 12 -7.06 7.35 4.87
C ILE A 12 -7.77 6.30 4.03
N THR A 13 -8.69 5.54 4.60
CA THR A 13 -9.43 4.50 3.87
C THR A 13 -10.25 5.07 2.73
N LYS A 14 -10.92 6.21 2.94
CA LYS A 14 -11.70 6.89 1.89
C LYS A 14 -10.84 7.46 0.78
N ASN A 15 -9.67 8.01 1.09
CA ASN A 15 -8.85 8.73 0.11
C ASN A 15 -7.83 7.82 -0.58
N CYS A 16 -7.12 6.98 0.17
CA CYS A 16 -6.05 6.12 -0.34
C CYS A 16 -6.53 4.72 -0.72
N PHE A 17 -7.59 4.21 -0.08
CA PHE A 17 -8.05 2.82 -0.25
C PHE A 17 -9.42 2.71 -0.92
N SER A 18 -9.79 3.74 -1.71
CA SER A 18 -11.06 3.85 -2.43
C SER A 18 -11.27 2.77 -3.50
N THR A 19 -10.20 2.14 -3.99
CA THR A 19 -10.24 1.14 -5.05
C THR A 19 -9.55 -0.14 -4.64
N TYR A 20 -9.95 -1.27 -5.24
CA TYR A 20 -9.25 -2.54 -5.06
C TYR A 20 -7.77 -2.43 -5.46
N SER A 21 -7.49 -1.77 -6.59
CA SER A 21 -6.13 -1.57 -7.09
C SER A 21 -5.22 -0.83 -6.11
N SER A 22 -5.73 0.20 -5.41
CA SER A 22 -4.92 0.91 -4.41
C SER A 22 -4.68 0.07 -3.16
N ARG A 23 -5.68 -0.71 -2.71
CA ARG A 23 -5.50 -1.64 -1.59
C ARG A 23 -4.50 -2.75 -1.90
N LEU A 24 -4.60 -3.34 -3.08
CA LEU A 24 -3.67 -4.38 -3.54
C LEU A 24 -2.24 -3.85 -3.61
N LEU A 25 -2.05 -2.68 -4.23
CA LEU A 25 -0.71 -2.08 -4.35
C LEU A 25 -0.09 -1.79 -2.97
N PHE A 26 -0.88 -1.22 -2.04
CA PHE A 26 -0.41 -0.96 -0.68
C PHE A 26 -0.05 -2.24 0.09
N THR A 27 -0.83 -3.31 -0.11
CA THR A 27 -0.59 -4.62 0.48
C THR A 27 0.68 -5.27 -0.06
N LEU A 28 0.98 -5.11 -1.36
CA LEU A 28 2.21 -5.64 -1.94
C LEU A 28 3.45 -4.90 -1.41
N ILE A 29 3.36 -3.57 -1.28
CA ILE A 29 4.42 -2.77 -0.67
C ILE A 29 4.66 -3.23 0.77
N SER A 30 3.63 -3.67 1.51
CA SER A 30 3.77 -4.11 2.91
C SER A 30 4.32 -5.50 3.13
N LYS A 31 4.45 -6.29 2.08
CA LYS A 31 5.08 -7.61 2.12
C LYS A 31 6.57 -7.57 1.82
N SER A 32 7.06 -6.44 1.33
CA SER A 32 8.47 -6.27 0.97
C SER A 32 9.12 -5.25 1.90
N ASP A 33 10.37 -5.47 2.28
CA ASP A 33 11.15 -4.46 3.01
C ASP A 33 11.31 -3.19 2.17
N PHE A 34 11.43 -3.37 0.85
CA PHE A 34 11.38 -2.34 -0.15
C PHE A 34 10.98 -2.95 -1.50
N CYS A 35 10.53 -2.11 -2.43
CA CYS A 35 10.23 -2.49 -3.80
C CYS A 35 10.51 -1.32 -4.75
N THR A 36 10.66 -1.63 -6.02
CA THR A 36 10.80 -0.67 -7.11
C THR A 36 9.47 -0.49 -7.83
N ARG A 37 9.34 0.61 -8.58
CA ARG A 37 8.16 0.81 -9.44
C ARG A 37 8.00 -0.28 -10.51
N ASN A 38 9.09 -0.90 -10.93
CA ASN A 38 9.06 -1.96 -11.94
C ASN A 38 8.52 -3.25 -11.33
N GLU A 39 9.02 -3.66 -10.16
CA GLU A 39 8.49 -4.83 -9.44
C GLU A 39 7.00 -4.67 -9.15
N LEU A 40 6.57 -3.48 -8.72
CA LEU A 40 5.15 -3.19 -8.53
C LEU A 40 4.33 -3.34 -9.83
N ALA A 41 4.91 -2.97 -10.97
CA ALA A 41 4.25 -3.15 -12.27
C ALA A 41 4.17 -4.62 -12.66
N ASP A 42 5.23 -5.38 -12.42
CA ASP A 42 5.30 -6.80 -12.73
C ASP A 42 4.32 -7.61 -11.88
N TRP A 43 4.21 -7.32 -10.57
CA TRP A 43 3.30 -8.01 -9.66
C TRP A 43 1.82 -7.70 -9.91
N THR A 44 1.51 -6.48 -10.36
CA THR A 44 0.10 -6.03 -10.49
C THR A 44 -0.42 -6.00 -11.92
N GLY A 45 0.47 -6.00 -12.91
CA GLY A 45 0.14 -5.67 -14.30
C GLY A 45 -0.31 -4.21 -14.51
N PHE A 46 -0.14 -3.34 -13.52
CA PHE A 46 -0.56 -1.93 -13.63
C PHE A 46 0.40 -1.11 -14.48
N SER A 47 -0.15 -0.12 -15.18
CA SER A 47 0.68 0.84 -15.92
C SER A 47 1.54 1.68 -14.98
N SER A 48 2.71 2.12 -15.46
CA SER A 48 3.60 3.02 -14.72
C SER A 48 2.91 4.31 -14.26
N ILE A 49 1.96 4.83 -15.07
CA ILE A 49 1.16 6.02 -14.73
C ILE A 49 0.24 5.72 -13.54
N THR A 50 -0.45 4.57 -13.58
CA THR A 50 -1.34 4.13 -12.51
C THR A 50 -0.58 3.96 -11.19
N ILE A 51 0.58 3.30 -11.23
CA ILE A 51 1.44 3.11 -10.04
C ILE A 51 1.91 4.46 -9.51
N SER A 52 2.42 5.33 -10.38
CA SER A 52 2.91 6.66 -9.98
C SER A 52 1.83 7.48 -9.29
N ARG A 53 0.58 7.41 -9.77
CA ARG A 53 -0.57 8.08 -9.13
C ARG A 53 -0.80 7.57 -7.71
N TYR A 54 -0.86 6.25 -7.52
CA TYR A 54 -1.09 5.68 -6.20
C TYR A 54 0.06 5.95 -5.24
N LEU A 55 1.31 5.83 -5.70
CA LEU A 55 2.48 6.18 -4.88
C LEU A 55 2.46 7.66 -4.47
N GLN A 56 2.00 8.56 -5.34
CA GLN A 56 1.84 9.97 -4.98
C GLN A 56 0.76 10.16 -3.89
N GLU A 57 -0.36 9.45 -3.99
CA GLU A 57 -1.43 9.50 -2.99
C GLU A 57 -0.97 8.95 -1.63
N PHE A 58 -0.24 7.83 -1.62
CA PHE A 58 0.33 7.25 -0.40
C PHE A 58 1.43 8.13 0.21
N GLY A 59 2.24 8.78 -0.64
CA GLY A 59 3.26 9.72 -0.18
C GLY A 59 2.65 10.95 0.49
N LYS A 60 1.56 11.51 -0.05
CA LYS A 60 0.83 12.65 0.56
C LYS A 60 0.31 12.35 1.96
N THR A 61 -0.03 11.10 2.24
CA THR A 61 -0.53 10.65 3.54
C THR A 61 0.55 10.05 4.43
N SER A 62 1.82 10.14 4.02
CA SER A 62 2.97 9.57 4.75
C SER A 62 2.84 8.07 5.00
N LEU A 63 2.10 7.33 4.16
CA LEU A 63 1.96 5.88 4.27
C LEU A 63 3.21 5.15 3.75
N ILE A 64 3.90 5.76 2.79
CA ILE A 64 5.13 5.23 2.21
C ILE A 64 6.20 6.32 2.20
N GLU A 65 7.44 5.87 2.10
CA GLU A 65 8.57 6.70 1.73
C GLU A 65 9.02 6.30 0.32
N ASN A 66 9.31 7.31 -0.51
CA ASN A 66 9.68 7.13 -1.91
C ASN A 66 11.06 7.76 -2.12
N ALA A 67 12.09 6.94 -1.97
CA ALA A 67 13.47 7.29 -2.31
C ALA A 67 13.69 7.11 -3.82
N PRO A 68 14.77 7.65 -4.41
CA PRO A 68 15.03 7.51 -5.84
C PRO A 68 15.02 6.04 -6.30
N GLY A 69 13.92 5.63 -6.95
CA GLY A 69 13.73 4.28 -7.47
C GLY A 69 13.22 3.23 -6.47
N ILE A 70 13.10 3.57 -5.19
CA ILE A 70 12.77 2.62 -4.12
C ILE A 70 11.58 3.14 -3.30
N VAL A 71 10.64 2.23 -3.01
CA VAL A 71 9.43 2.46 -2.23
C VAL A 71 9.39 1.49 -1.06
N TYR A 72 9.09 1.98 0.13
CA TYR A 72 8.87 1.16 1.33
C TYR A 72 7.82 1.81 2.23
N LEU A 73 7.22 1.06 3.15
CA LEU A 73 6.32 1.66 4.13
C LEU A 73 7.08 2.50 5.14
N SER A 74 6.50 3.65 5.44
CA SER A 74 6.88 4.39 6.64
C SER A 74 6.41 3.65 7.90
N GLU A 75 6.95 4.05 9.05
CA GLU A 75 6.46 3.58 10.35
C GLU A 75 4.97 3.86 10.58
N PHE A 76 4.45 4.95 10.01
CA PHE A 76 3.01 5.23 10.06
C PHE A 76 2.21 4.29 9.17
N GLY A 77 2.70 4.03 7.96
CA GLY A 77 2.08 3.09 7.02
C GLY A 77 1.96 1.69 7.60
N LYS A 78 3.00 1.19 8.29
CA LYS A 78 2.98 -0.12 8.97
C LYS A 78 1.83 -0.20 9.98
N LYS A 79 1.70 0.80 10.86
CA LYS A 79 0.60 0.85 11.85
C LYS A 79 -0.78 0.90 11.20
N VAL A 80 -0.90 1.64 10.09
CA VAL A 80 -2.15 1.69 9.30
C VAL A 80 -2.45 0.33 8.71
N PHE A 81 -1.47 -0.34 8.13
CA PHE A 81 -1.63 -1.68 7.56
C PHE A 81 -2.06 -2.69 8.63
N ASP A 82 -1.42 -2.69 9.80
CA ASP A 82 -1.79 -3.55 10.93
C ASP A 82 -3.22 -3.30 11.41
N SER A 83 -3.64 -2.02 11.45
CA SER A 83 -4.99 -1.61 11.84
C SER A 83 -6.05 -2.03 10.81
N LEU A 84 -5.65 -2.21 9.56
CA LEU A 84 -6.52 -2.61 8.44
C LEU A 84 -6.53 -4.12 8.21
N GLY A 85 -5.87 -4.91 9.07
CA GLY A 85 -5.67 -6.35 8.88
C GLY A 85 -6.92 -7.13 8.48
N ASN A 86 -8.10 -6.84 9.03
CA ASN A 86 -9.34 -7.52 8.64
C ASN A 86 -9.95 -7.01 7.32
N LEU A 87 -9.67 -5.76 6.94
CA LEU A 87 -10.22 -5.12 5.75
C LEU A 87 -9.56 -5.60 4.45
N PHE A 88 -8.32 -6.09 4.51
CA PHE A 88 -7.52 -6.47 3.34
C PHE A 88 -7.23 -7.98 3.25
N GLN A 89 -7.94 -8.83 4.00
CA GLN A 89 -7.62 -10.28 4.07
C GLN A 89 -7.54 -10.95 2.68
N ASN A 90 -8.48 -10.64 1.77
CA ASN A 90 -8.47 -11.19 0.42
C ASN A 90 -7.28 -10.68 -0.40
N GLU A 91 -6.93 -9.40 -0.27
CA GLU A 91 -5.77 -8.80 -0.92
C GLU A 91 -4.45 -9.36 -0.36
N ILE A 92 -4.40 -9.67 0.94
CA ILE A 92 -3.25 -10.28 1.61
C ILE A 92 -3.01 -11.71 1.09
N GLU A 93 -4.06 -12.51 0.92
CA GLU A 93 -3.95 -13.87 0.35
C GLU A 93 -3.37 -13.84 -1.07
N ILE A 94 -3.88 -12.94 -1.91
CA ILE A 94 -3.37 -12.76 -3.28
C ILE A 94 -1.89 -12.32 -3.25
N ALA A 95 -1.56 -11.33 -2.43
CA ALA A 95 -0.18 -10.85 -2.28
C ALA A 95 0.78 -11.95 -1.78
N ASN A 96 0.33 -12.82 -0.86
CA ASN A 96 1.14 -13.94 -0.38
C ASN A 96 1.40 -14.99 -1.46
N ASN A 97 0.48 -15.18 -2.40
CA ASN A 97 0.63 -16.15 -3.49
C ASN A 97 1.54 -15.66 -4.62
N ILE A 98 1.78 -14.36 -4.75
CA ILE A 98 2.68 -13.78 -5.76
C ILE A 98 4.16 -14.03 -5.39
N ASN A 99 4.46 -14.41 -4.14
CA ASN A 99 5.82 -14.58 -3.63
C ASN A 99 6.42 -16.01 -3.78
N TYR A 100 5.80 -16.89 -4.58
CA TYR A 100 6.23 -18.30 -4.71
C TYR A 100 6.76 -18.73 -6.09
N ASP A 101 6.91 -17.82 -7.06
CA ASP A 101 7.33 -18.18 -8.43
C ASP A 101 8.67 -17.52 -8.88
N HIS A 102 9.60 -17.27 -7.95
CA HIS A 102 10.97 -16.85 -8.30
C HIS A 102 12.05 -17.77 -7.74
#